data_AF-A0A9D2G306-F1
#
_entry.id   AF-A0A9D2G306-F1
#
_cell.length_a   1.000
_cell.length_b   1.000
_cell.length_c   1.000
_cell.angle_alpha   90.00
_cell.angle_beta   90.00
_cell.angle_gamma   90.00
#
_symmetry.space_group_name_H-M   'P 1'
#
loop_
_entity.id
_entity.type
_entity.pdbx_description
1 polymer ?
#
loop_
_entity_poly.entity_id
_entity_poly.type
_entity_poly.pdbx_seq_one_letter_code
_entity_poly.pdbx_strand_id
1 'polypeptide(L)'
;MAEHIIELKNVVKYYDDTLVIDNVSFYVNKGEFITFLGPSGCGKTTTLRMIAGFDLPTSGQILLNGKDISLLPPNKRPVNTVFQRYALFPHLNVFENIAFGLRCKKMMNTYENDKGERYTKKEKLSKKEIAEKVKKALALVDLEGFEKRAVSTLSGGQQQRVAIARAIVNEPEILLLDEPLGALDLKMRKEMQIELKEMHKRLGITFIYVTHDQEEALTMSDTIVVMADGVVQQIGTPKGIYDEPANAFVADFIGESNIIIGTVVAPRKVRFCGKDFACVDDFEVNEKVDVVVRPEDIEMCAPESGMLKGKVISVVFKGIHYEITVEVGKFEFVIQSTQSRSVGEIIGMNIAPDSIHLMAQRHTTNIFDGVITKRNTVEFAEGEFECDVTQLYPGSHLDEEEYLVTKEGEKIDLTGTEVRVEVSPADITISDDENAGGTMGHIISMIYKGDHYRLIVRTPEEEEDFVLATPDLWNENDYVSVVIPKDKIKLTLKPAEDKR
;
A
#
# COMPACT_ATOMS: atom_id res chain seq x y z
N MET A 1 26.08 14.82 -5.16
CA MET A 1 24.70 15.05 -4.71
C MET A 1 23.81 14.34 -5.69
N ALA A 2 22.84 13.54 -5.23
CA ALA A 2 21.91 12.87 -6.12
C ALA A 2 21.06 13.93 -6.85
N GLU A 3 20.94 13.78 -8.18
CA GLU A 3 20.12 14.67 -9.01
C GLU A 3 18.69 14.11 -9.02
N HIS A 4 17.72 14.83 -8.44
CA HIS A 4 16.31 14.45 -8.47
C HIS A 4 15.74 14.74 -9.84
N ILE A 5 15.27 13.69 -10.53
CA ILE A 5 14.68 13.83 -11.86
C ILE A 5 13.19 14.14 -11.76
N ILE A 6 12.48 13.53 -10.81
CA ILE A 6 11.06 13.77 -10.51
C ILE A 6 10.91 14.14 -9.04
N GLU A 7 10.08 15.13 -8.74
CA GLU A 7 9.65 15.45 -7.37
C GLU A 7 8.13 15.64 -7.36
N LEU A 8 7.44 14.94 -6.45
CA LEU A 8 6.05 15.18 -6.11
C LEU A 8 6.04 16.01 -4.82
N LYS A 9 5.32 17.12 -4.81
CA LYS A 9 5.20 18.04 -3.66
C LYS A 9 3.75 18.24 -3.32
N ASN A 10 3.34 17.67 -2.18
CA ASN A 10 2.00 17.79 -1.61
C ASN A 10 0.91 17.50 -2.63
N VAL A 11 1.11 16.46 -3.45
CA VAL A 11 0.19 16.14 -4.54
C VAL A 11 -1.09 15.57 -3.97
N VAL A 12 -2.22 16.16 -4.35
CA VAL A 12 -3.55 15.69 -3.98
C VAL A 12 -4.34 15.42 -5.26
N LYS A 13 -5.13 14.35 -5.27
CA LYS A 13 -6.01 14.02 -6.39
C LYS A 13 -7.38 13.61 -5.90
N TYR A 14 -8.38 14.36 -6.36
CA TYR A 14 -9.79 14.00 -6.31
C TYR A 14 -10.25 13.52 -7.69
N TYR A 15 -11.11 12.51 -7.69
CA TYR A 15 -11.99 12.19 -8.81
C TYR A 15 -13.42 12.48 -8.35
N ASP A 16 -14.03 13.49 -8.97
CA ASP A 16 -15.26 14.09 -8.46
C ASP A 16 -15.07 14.48 -6.98
N ASP A 17 -15.82 13.87 -6.05
CA ASP A 17 -15.70 14.15 -4.61
C ASP A 17 -14.83 13.14 -3.84
N THR A 18 -14.35 12.08 -4.48
CA THR A 18 -13.56 11.02 -3.83
C THR A 18 -12.07 11.35 -3.82
N LEU A 19 -11.46 11.34 -2.63
CA LEU A 19 -10.01 11.50 -2.46
C LEU A 19 -9.28 10.21 -2.84
N VAL A 20 -8.39 10.27 -3.84
CA VAL A 20 -7.63 9.10 -4.32
C VAL A 20 -6.14 9.20 -4.04
N ILE A 21 -5.60 10.41 -3.94
CA ILE A 21 -4.21 10.66 -3.53
C ILE A 21 -4.24 11.75 -2.48
N ASP A 22 -3.70 11.47 -1.29
CA ASP A 22 -3.64 12.41 -0.19
C ASP A 22 -2.20 12.83 0.09
N ASN A 23 -1.93 14.11 -0.17
CA ASN A 23 -0.72 14.84 0.20
C ASN A 23 0.61 14.11 -0.10
N VAL A 24 0.69 13.42 -1.24
CA VAL A 24 1.85 12.59 -1.59
C VAL A 24 3.06 13.46 -1.92
N SER A 25 4.15 13.23 -1.19
CA SER A 25 5.42 13.95 -1.36
C SER A 25 6.62 13.00 -1.35
N PHE A 26 7.34 12.91 -2.46
CA PHE A 26 8.59 12.15 -2.57
C PHE A 26 9.38 12.58 -3.80
N TYR A 27 10.60 12.08 -3.95
CA TYR A 27 11.44 12.31 -5.12
C TYR A 27 11.93 11.00 -5.73
N VAL A 28 12.33 11.07 -6.99
CA VAL A 28 12.98 9.99 -7.74
C VAL A 28 14.34 10.50 -8.19
N ASN A 29 15.38 9.71 -7.97
CA ASN A 29 16.72 10.02 -8.43
C ASN A 29 16.89 9.63 -9.90
N LYS A 30 17.74 10.37 -10.60
CA LYS A 30 18.05 10.09 -12.00
C LYS A 30 18.74 8.75 -12.16
N GLY A 31 18.23 7.90 -13.06
CA GLY A 31 18.77 6.57 -13.35
C GLY A 31 18.40 5.50 -12.31
N GLU A 32 17.45 5.82 -11.42
CA GLU A 32 16.93 4.89 -10.41
C GLU A 32 15.81 4.00 -10.99
N PHE A 33 15.78 2.74 -10.56
CA PHE A 33 14.61 1.88 -10.71
C PHE A 33 13.74 2.03 -9.47
N ILE A 34 12.68 2.82 -9.56
CA ILE A 34 11.70 3.00 -8.48
C ILE A 34 10.41 2.22 -8.79
N THR A 35 9.88 1.54 -7.77
CA THR A 35 8.60 0.81 -7.88
C THR A 35 7.57 1.37 -6.92
N PHE A 36 6.37 1.66 -7.41
CA PHE A 36 5.19 1.90 -6.59
C PHE A 36 4.50 0.56 -6.34
N LEU A 37 4.35 0.23 -5.06
CA LEU A 37 3.85 -1.05 -4.59
C LEU A 37 2.72 -0.80 -3.58
N GLY A 38 1.69 -1.65 -3.59
CA GLY A 38 0.55 -1.52 -2.70
C GLY A 38 -0.70 -2.25 -3.21
N PRO A 39 -1.76 -2.36 -2.39
CA PRO A 39 -3.01 -3.02 -2.75
C PRO A 39 -3.70 -2.40 -3.96
N SER A 40 -4.65 -3.13 -4.54
CA SER A 40 -5.52 -2.57 -5.59
C SER A 40 -6.25 -1.33 -5.07
N GLY A 41 -6.38 -0.30 -5.92
CA GLY A 41 -7.08 0.94 -5.53
C GLY A 41 -6.27 1.99 -4.76
N CYS A 42 -5.08 1.67 -4.24
CA CYS A 42 -4.32 2.62 -3.40
C CYS A 42 -3.67 3.83 -4.12
N GLY A 43 -3.98 4.07 -5.40
CA GLY A 43 -3.53 5.27 -6.13
C GLY A 43 -2.21 5.13 -6.92
N LYS A 44 -1.59 3.95 -7.03
CA LYS A 44 -0.33 3.75 -7.80
C LYS A 44 -0.44 4.19 -9.26
N THR A 45 -1.41 3.64 -9.98
CA THR A 45 -1.65 3.95 -11.41
C THR A 45 -2.06 5.42 -11.59
N THR A 46 -2.85 5.98 -10.67
CA THR A 46 -3.19 7.41 -10.65
C THR A 46 -1.93 8.27 -10.54
N THR A 47 -1.02 7.94 -9.62
CA THR A 47 0.27 8.62 -9.45
C THR A 47 1.13 8.54 -10.72
N LEU A 48 1.25 7.35 -11.30
CA LEU A 48 1.99 7.14 -12.56
C LEU A 48 1.38 7.95 -13.73
N ARG A 49 0.05 7.98 -13.84
CA ARG A 49 -0.66 8.73 -14.88
C ARG A 49 -0.56 10.23 -14.69
N MET A 50 -0.50 10.73 -13.45
CA MET A 50 -0.21 12.12 -13.16
C MET A 50 1.22 12.51 -13.56
N ILE A 51 2.21 11.62 -13.37
CA ILE A 51 3.59 11.83 -13.86
C ILE A 51 3.64 11.82 -15.40
N ALA A 52 2.87 10.93 -16.04
CA ALA A 52 2.73 10.86 -17.50
C ALA A 52 1.93 12.03 -18.11
N GLY A 53 1.13 12.73 -17.29
CA GLY A 53 0.24 13.81 -17.70
C GLY A 53 -1.09 13.37 -18.28
N PHE A 54 -1.45 12.09 -18.15
CA PHE A 54 -2.77 11.59 -18.53
C PHE A 54 -3.84 12.03 -17.54
N ASP A 55 -3.44 12.27 -16.28
CA ASP A 55 -4.27 12.88 -15.25
C ASP A 55 -3.56 14.13 -14.72
N LEU A 56 -4.35 15.09 -14.24
CA LEU A 56 -3.85 16.30 -13.59
C LEU A 56 -4.08 16.19 -12.08
N PRO A 57 -3.09 16.59 -11.25
CA PRO A 57 -3.32 16.71 -9.82
C PRO A 57 -4.38 17.78 -9.55
N THR A 58 -5.18 17.58 -8.50
CA THR A 58 -6.15 18.59 -8.03
C THR A 58 -5.40 19.73 -7.34
N SER A 59 -4.39 19.41 -6.55
CA SER A 59 -3.46 20.38 -5.96
C SER A 59 -2.05 19.78 -5.78
N GLY A 60 -1.09 20.62 -5.40
CA GLY A 60 0.33 20.23 -5.32
C GLY A 60 1.07 20.40 -6.64
N GLN A 61 2.32 19.92 -6.69
CA GLN A 61 3.21 20.09 -7.84
C GLN A 61 3.96 18.81 -8.19
N ILE A 62 4.15 18.60 -9.49
CA ILE A 62 5.03 17.58 -10.05
C ILE A 62 6.14 18.30 -10.79
N LEU A 63 7.37 18.16 -10.31
CA LEU A 63 8.55 18.77 -10.92
C LEU A 63 9.33 17.71 -11.71
N LEU A 64 9.83 18.10 -12.88
CA LEU A 64 10.78 17.35 -13.68
C LEU A 64 12.04 18.18 -13.85
N ASN A 65 13.19 17.68 -13.38
CA ASN A 65 14.46 18.42 -13.38
C ASN A 65 14.28 19.84 -12.78
N GLY A 66 13.52 19.93 -11.67
CA GLY A 66 13.18 21.18 -10.98
C GLY A 66 12.13 22.07 -11.66
N LYS A 67 11.59 21.70 -12.83
CA LYS A 67 10.57 22.48 -13.55
C LYS A 67 9.19 21.87 -13.34
N ASP A 68 8.21 22.70 -13.01
CA ASP A 68 6.82 22.25 -12.84
C ASP A 68 6.24 21.75 -14.17
N ILE A 69 5.79 20.49 -14.18
CA ILE A 69 5.16 19.82 -15.31
C ILE A 69 3.69 19.48 -15.04
N SER A 70 3.13 19.87 -13.90
CA SER A 70 1.79 19.45 -13.42
C SER A 70 0.70 19.67 -14.47
N LEU A 71 0.74 20.81 -15.17
CA LEU A 71 -0.23 21.19 -16.21
C LEU A 71 0.22 20.86 -17.65
N LEU A 72 1.40 20.25 -17.84
CA LEU A 72 1.87 19.89 -19.17
C LEU A 72 1.11 18.66 -19.69
N PRO A 73 0.61 18.68 -20.93
CA PRO A 73 -0.01 17.51 -21.54
C PRO A 73 1.03 16.42 -21.85
N PRO A 74 0.63 15.15 -22.00
CA PRO A 74 1.55 14.01 -22.15
C PRO A 74 2.56 14.18 -23.29
N ASN A 75 2.10 14.71 -24.43
CA ASN A 75 2.93 14.87 -25.63
C ASN A 75 4.04 15.93 -25.50
N LYS A 76 4.04 16.73 -24.44
CA LYS A 76 5.08 17.71 -24.12
C LYS A 76 6.00 17.25 -23.00
N ARG A 77 5.72 16.11 -22.36
CA ARG A 77 6.58 15.54 -21.31
C ARG A 77 7.63 14.63 -21.96
N PRO A 78 8.90 14.69 -21.54
CA PRO A 78 9.97 13.84 -22.07
C PRO A 78 9.96 12.45 -21.41
N VAL A 79 8.77 11.84 -21.32
CA VAL A 79 8.54 10.53 -20.70
C VAL A 79 7.83 9.61 -21.69
N ASN A 80 8.07 8.32 -21.57
CA ASN A 80 7.39 7.30 -22.38
C ASN A 80 6.75 6.25 -21.47
N THR A 81 5.51 5.86 -21.79
CA THR A 81 4.75 4.89 -20.99
C THR A 81 4.56 3.56 -21.74
N VAL A 82 4.74 2.45 -21.03
CA VAL A 82 4.30 1.11 -21.41
C VAL A 82 3.09 0.76 -20.56
N PHE A 83 1.95 0.54 -21.21
CA PHE A 83 0.69 0.20 -20.56
C PHE A 83 0.55 -1.31 -20.35
N GLN A 84 -0.29 -1.70 -19.38
CA GLN A 84 -0.59 -3.10 -18.99
C GLN A 84 -0.95 -4.02 -20.18
N ARG A 85 -1.71 -3.54 -21.18
CA ARG A 85 -2.07 -4.32 -22.38
C ARG A 85 -1.12 -4.11 -23.57
N TYR A 86 0.07 -3.56 -23.34
CA TYR A 86 1.10 -3.18 -24.31
C TYR A 86 0.70 -2.10 -25.33
N ALA A 87 -0.60 -1.95 -25.61
CA ALA A 87 -1.20 -1.03 -26.57
C ALA A 87 -0.51 -1.06 -27.94
N LEU A 88 -0.08 -2.24 -28.39
CA LEU A 88 0.54 -2.41 -29.71
C LEU A 88 -0.51 -2.22 -30.81
N PHE A 89 -0.10 -1.64 -31.92
CA PHE A 89 -0.98 -1.44 -33.07
C PHE A 89 -1.11 -2.76 -33.84
N PRO A 90 -2.28 -3.42 -33.83
CA PRO A 90 -2.43 -4.77 -34.37
C PRO A 90 -2.31 -4.83 -35.89
N HIS A 91 -2.56 -3.71 -36.56
CA HIS A 91 -2.48 -3.56 -38.02
C HIS A 91 -1.07 -3.22 -38.52
N LEU A 92 -0.10 -3.03 -37.63
CA LEU A 92 1.28 -2.69 -37.95
C LEU A 92 2.20 -3.87 -37.60
N ASN A 93 3.28 -4.07 -38.36
CA ASN A 93 4.32 -5.02 -37.99
C ASN A 93 5.21 -4.49 -36.85
N VAL A 94 6.16 -5.30 -36.38
CA VAL A 94 7.10 -4.93 -35.30
C VAL A 94 7.86 -3.64 -35.64
N PHE A 95 8.44 -3.55 -36.83
CA PHE A 95 9.19 -2.37 -37.25
C PHE A 95 8.32 -1.12 -37.24
N GLU A 96 7.09 -1.20 -37.77
CA GLU A 96 6.16 -0.09 -37.85
C GLU A 96 5.66 0.37 -36.49
N ASN A 97 5.42 -0.58 -35.56
CA ASN A 97 5.09 -0.27 -34.18
C ASN A 97 6.19 0.56 -33.52
N ILE A 98 7.45 0.13 -33.63
CA ILE A 98 8.60 0.81 -33.02
C ILE A 98 8.89 2.14 -33.74
N ALA A 99 8.85 2.16 -35.07
CA ALA A 99 9.14 3.35 -35.88
C ALA A 99 8.10 4.47 -35.75
N PHE A 100 6.89 4.18 -35.23
CA PHE A 100 5.78 5.12 -35.20
C PHE A 100 6.14 6.45 -34.51
N GLY A 101 6.72 6.39 -33.30
CA GLY A 101 7.12 7.60 -32.56
C GLY A 101 8.16 8.44 -33.29
N LEU A 102 9.14 7.79 -33.90
CA LEU A 102 10.19 8.47 -34.68
C LEU A 102 9.64 9.18 -35.92
N ARG A 103 8.62 8.63 -36.58
CA ARG A 103 7.98 9.25 -37.76
C ARG A 103 7.20 10.53 -37.42
N CYS A 104 6.72 10.62 -36.19
CA CYS A 104 6.01 11.79 -35.66
C CYS A 104 6.97 12.86 -35.13
N LYS A 105 8.17 12.46 -34.68
CA LYS A 105 9.19 13.38 -34.14
C LYS A 105 9.70 14.33 -35.21
N LYS A 106 9.78 15.62 -34.87
CA LYS A 106 10.44 16.67 -35.66
C LYS A 106 11.65 17.16 -34.89
N MET A 107 12.82 17.11 -35.51
CA MET A 107 14.08 17.59 -34.93
C MET A 107 14.37 18.99 -35.45
N MET A 108 14.99 19.84 -34.62
CA MET A 108 15.56 21.10 -35.07
C MET A 108 17.01 20.86 -35.51
N ASN A 109 17.26 20.99 -36.80
CA ASN A 109 18.60 20.88 -37.36
C ASN A 109 19.12 22.29 -37.68
N THR A 110 20.34 22.59 -37.25
CA THR A 110 21.02 23.85 -37.59
C THR A 110 21.89 23.60 -38.81
N TYR A 111 21.67 24.40 -39.84
CA TYR A 111 22.41 24.38 -41.09
C TYR A 111 23.19 25.68 -41.22
N GLU A 112 24.33 25.62 -41.89
CA GLU A 112 25.11 26.80 -42.27
C GLU A 112 25.02 26.92 -43.79
N ASN A 113 24.62 28.08 -44.31
CA ASN A 113 24.55 28.30 -45.74
C ASN A 113 25.94 28.67 -46.33
N ASP A 114 26.04 28.77 -47.65
CA ASP A 114 27.28 29.12 -48.36
C ASP A 114 27.85 30.51 -47.99
N LYS A 115 27.09 31.33 -47.24
CA LYS A 115 27.49 32.64 -46.73
C LYS A 115 27.91 32.62 -45.25
N GLY A 116 27.94 31.45 -44.62
CA GLY A 116 28.28 31.28 -43.20
C GLY A 116 27.14 31.61 -42.23
N GLU A 117 25.92 31.83 -42.72
CA GLU A 117 24.77 32.16 -41.88
C GLU A 117 24.13 30.86 -41.34
N ARG A 118 23.97 30.79 -40.02
CA ARG A 118 23.31 29.66 -39.35
C ARG A 118 21.80 29.85 -39.32
N TYR A 119 21.06 28.87 -39.82
CA TYR A 119 19.60 28.84 -39.72
C TYR A 119 19.13 27.47 -39.21
N THR A 120 18.03 27.47 -38.46
CA THR A 120 17.50 26.24 -37.86
C THR A 120 16.19 25.85 -38.53
N LYS A 121 16.06 24.58 -38.93
CA LYS A 121 14.87 24.04 -39.60
C LYS A 121 14.30 22.85 -38.84
N LYS A 122 12.97 22.80 -38.71
CA LYS A 122 12.27 21.62 -38.17
C LYS A 122 12.07 20.58 -39.27
N GLU A 123 12.73 19.43 -39.15
CA GLU A 123 12.68 18.35 -40.14
C GLU A 123 12.36 17.00 -39.48
N LYS A 124 11.83 16.07 -40.28
CA LYS A 124 11.60 14.68 -39.84
C LYS A 124 12.90 13.88 -39.99
N LEU A 125 13.04 12.84 -39.19
CA LEU A 125 14.10 11.85 -39.35
C LEU A 125 14.01 11.20 -40.73
N SER A 126 15.16 10.97 -41.36
CA SER A 126 15.24 10.22 -42.61
C SER A 126 14.87 8.75 -42.40
N LYS A 127 14.44 8.07 -43.46
CA LYS A 127 14.12 6.63 -43.39
C LYS A 127 15.32 5.79 -42.91
N LYS A 128 16.54 6.20 -43.23
CA LYS A 128 17.77 5.52 -42.82
C LYS A 128 18.00 5.65 -41.32
N GLU A 129 17.90 6.86 -40.77
CA GLU A 129 18.04 7.10 -39.32
C GLU A 129 16.97 6.36 -38.51
N ILE A 130 15.72 6.34 -39.02
CA ILE A 130 14.64 5.56 -38.39
C ILE A 130 15.00 4.07 -38.36
N ALA A 131 15.45 3.51 -39.49
CA ALA A 131 15.81 2.10 -39.56
C ALA A 131 16.98 1.75 -38.63
N GLU A 132 17.99 2.62 -38.52
CA GLU A 132 19.12 2.44 -37.61
C GLU A 132 18.68 2.48 -36.13
N LYS A 133 17.84 3.45 -35.74
CA LYS A 133 17.31 3.53 -34.37
C LYS A 133 16.41 2.35 -34.03
N VAL A 134 15.54 1.92 -34.95
CA VAL A 134 14.70 0.72 -34.74
C VAL A 134 15.55 -0.53 -34.58
N LYS A 135 16.59 -0.70 -35.42
CA LYS A 135 17.51 -1.83 -35.30
C LYS A 135 18.22 -1.85 -33.94
N LYS A 136 18.71 -0.70 -33.47
CA LYS A 136 19.31 -0.57 -32.13
C LYS A 136 18.31 -0.91 -31.01
N ALA A 137 17.09 -0.42 -31.11
CA ALA A 137 16.04 -0.71 -30.12
C ALA A 137 15.69 -2.21 -30.08
N LEU A 138 15.62 -2.87 -31.24
CA LEU A 138 15.40 -4.32 -31.33
C LEU A 138 16.56 -5.14 -30.75
N ALA A 139 17.81 -4.69 -30.96
CA ALA A 139 18.98 -5.31 -30.38
C ALA A 139 19.01 -5.21 -28.84
N LEU A 140 18.51 -4.10 -28.28
CA LEU A 140 18.43 -3.90 -26.83
C LEU A 140 17.40 -4.81 -26.14
N VAL A 141 16.40 -5.29 -26.89
CA VAL A 141 15.34 -6.17 -26.38
C VAL A 141 15.47 -7.61 -26.90
N ASP A 142 16.58 -7.96 -27.55
CA ASP A 142 16.86 -9.27 -28.15
C ASP A 142 15.81 -9.76 -29.16
N LEU A 143 15.30 -8.85 -30.01
CA LEU A 143 14.33 -9.14 -31.08
C LEU A 143 14.87 -8.84 -32.49
N GLU A 144 16.19 -8.95 -32.69
CA GLU A 144 16.78 -8.81 -34.03
C GLU A 144 16.16 -9.84 -35.01
N GLY A 145 15.80 -9.43 -36.22
CA GLY A 145 15.17 -10.30 -37.22
C GLY A 145 13.64 -10.41 -37.12
N PHE A 146 13.00 -9.78 -36.13
CA PHE A 146 11.55 -9.80 -35.96
C PHE A 146 10.83 -8.64 -36.67
N GLU A 147 11.56 -7.76 -37.37
CA GLU A 147 11.09 -6.48 -37.92
C GLU A 147 9.79 -6.63 -38.74
N LYS A 148 9.69 -7.70 -39.54
CA LYS A 148 8.58 -7.93 -40.48
C LYS A 148 7.43 -8.75 -39.90
N ARG A 149 7.55 -9.27 -38.68
CA ARG A 149 6.51 -10.11 -38.08
C ARG A 149 5.30 -9.28 -37.70
N ALA A 150 4.12 -9.89 -37.78
CA ALA A 150 2.89 -9.31 -37.25
C ALA A 150 2.86 -9.48 -35.73
N VAL A 151 2.39 -8.47 -35.00
CA VAL A 151 2.32 -8.49 -33.52
C VAL A 151 1.48 -9.67 -33.01
N SER A 152 0.41 -10.03 -33.73
CA SER A 152 -0.46 -11.16 -33.38
C SER A 152 0.22 -12.54 -33.39
N THR A 153 1.40 -12.65 -34.01
CA THR A 153 2.18 -13.89 -34.08
C THR A 153 3.21 -14.03 -32.97
N LEU A 154 3.33 -13.01 -32.11
CA LEU A 154 4.32 -12.95 -31.03
C LEU A 154 3.76 -13.52 -29.73
N SER A 155 4.61 -14.16 -28.93
CA SER A 155 4.27 -14.52 -27.53
C SER A 155 4.07 -13.28 -26.66
N GLY A 156 3.45 -13.41 -25.48
CA GLY A 156 3.20 -12.29 -24.58
C GLY A 156 4.48 -11.51 -24.21
N GLY A 157 5.56 -12.22 -23.85
CA GLY A 157 6.86 -11.61 -23.55
C GLY A 157 7.51 -10.95 -24.77
N GLN A 158 7.34 -11.51 -25.98
CA GLN A 158 7.80 -10.87 -27.21
C GLN A 158 7.00 -9.58 -27.50
N GLN A 159 5.69 -9.57 -27.27
CA GLN A 159 4.87 -8.35 -27.40
C GLN A 159 5.32 -7.29 -26.40
N GLN A 160 5.59 -7.68 -25.15
CA GLN A 160 6.13 -6.76 -24.15
C GLN A 160 7.46 -6.14 -24.58
N ARG A 161 8.41 -6.96 -25.06
CA ARG A 161 9.70 -6.46 -25.61
C ARG A 161 9.50 -5.48 -26.76
N VAL A 162 8.55 -5.72 -27.66
CA VAL A 162 8.20 -4.77 -28.72
C VAL A 162 7.65 -3.46 -28.15
N ALA A 163 6.82 -3.53 -27.10
CA ALA A 163 6.27 -2.34 -26.45
C ALA A 163 7.36 -1.51 -25.74
N ILE A 164 8.30 -2.18 -25.06
CA ILE A 164 9.47 -1.54 -24.45
C ILE A 164 10.37 -0.94 -25.53
N ALA A 165 10.68 -1.68 -26.60
CA ALA A 165 11.45 -1.18 -27.73
C ALA A 165 10.82 0.09 -28.34
N ARG A 166 9.49 0.11 -28.49
CA ARG A 166 8.73 1.28 -28.95
C ARG A 166 8.84 2.47 -27.98
N ALA A 167 8.91 2.22 -26.68
CA ALA A 167 9.05 3.27 -25.69
C ALA A 167 10.48 3.85 -25.67
N ILE A 168 11.51 3.00 -25.70
CA ILE A 168 12.92 3.42 -25.60
C ILE A 168 13.49 4.01 -26.90
N VAL A 169 12.91 3.70 -28.07
CA VAL A 169 13.43 4.16 -29.37
C VAL A 169 13.50 5.70 -29.48
N ASN A 170 12.67 6.41 -28.72
CA ASN A 170 12.67 7.87 -28.68
C ASN A 170 13.76 8.46 -27.77
N GLU A 171 14.54 7.61 -27.10
CA GLU A 171 15.58 7.94 -26.11
C GLU A 171 15.02 8.81 -24.97
N PRO A 172 14.02 8.30 -24.20
CA PRO A 172 13.44 9.05 -23.09
C PRO A 172 14.39 9.14 -21.89
N GLU A 173 14.22 10.17 -21.06
CA GLU A 173 14.93 10.26 -19.77
C GLU A 173 14.27 9.38 -18.68
N ILE A 174 12.96 9.12 -18.84
CA ILE A 174 12.14 8.32 -17.91
C ILE A 174 11.27 7.34 -18.70
N LEU A 175 11.30 6.08 -18.28
CA LEU A 175 10.38 5.03 -18.72
C LEU A 175 9.36 4.73 -17.62
N LEU A 176 8.08 4.88 -17.94
CA LEU A 176 6.96 4.58 -17.05
C LEU A 176 6.38 3.22 -17.42
N LEU A 177 6.23 2.33 -16.45
CA LEU A 177 5.82 0.94 -16.63
C LEU A 177 4.60 0.64 -15.74
N ASP A 178 3.43 0.48 -16.33
CA ASP A 178 2.16 0.25 -15.61
C ASP A 178 1.77 -1.24 -15.68
N GLU A 179 2.05 -1.99 -14.61
CA GLU A 179 1.85 -3.45 -14.51
C GLU A 179 2.25 -4.23 -15.77
N PRO A 180 3.46 -4.02 -16.31
CA PRO A 180 3.81 -4.53 -17.63
C PRO A 180 3.96 -6.07 -17.66
N LEU A 181 3.99 -6.73 -16.51
CA LEU A 181 4.14 -8.19 -16.35
C LEU A 181 2.84 -8.91 -15.98
N GLY A 182 1.76 -8.18 -15.71
CA GLY A 182 0.50 -8.76 -15.20
C GLY A 182 -0.17 -9.73 -16.16
N ALA A 183 0.09 -9.62 -17.47
CA ALA A 183 -0.48 -10.50 -18.50
C ALA A 183 0.35 -11.76 -18.81
N LEU A 184 1.46 -12.00 -18.10
CA LEU A 184 2.37 -13.13 -18.35
C LEU A 184 2.16 -14.27 -17.35
N ASP A 185 2.42 -15.50 -17.79
CA ASP A 185 2.52 -16.65 -16.89
C ASP A 185 3.76 -16.57 -15.99
N LEU A 186 3.77 -17.35 -14.91
CA LEU A 186 4.80 -17.29 -13.86
C LEU A 186 6.23 -17.48 -14.40
N LYS A 187 6.44 -18.41 -15.35
CA LYS A 187 7.79 -18.69 -15.86
C LYS A 187 8.27 -17.51 -16.71
N MET A 188 7.44 -17.05 -17.64
CA MET A 188 7.76 -15.90 -18.48
C MET A 188 7.94 -14.63 -17.63
N ARG A 189 7.15 -14.46 -16.57
CA ARG A 189 7.27 -13.33 -15.64
C ARG A 189 8.65 -13.28 -14.99
N LYS A 190 9.13 -14.38 -14.40
CA LYS A 190 10.46 -14.43 -13.77
C LYS A 190 11.60 -14.16 -14.76
N GLU A 191 11.51 -14.73 -15.97
CA GLU A 191 12.47 -14.45 -17.05
C GLU A 191 12.49 -12.96 -17.41
N MET A 192 11.31 -12.35 -17.62
CA MET A 192 11.19 -10.94 -17.96
C MET A 192 11.62 -9.98 -16.84
N GLN A 193 11.47 -10.34 -15.56
CA GLN A 193 11.95 -9.53 -14.43
C GLN A 193 13.47 -9.34 -14.48
N ILE A 194 14.20 -10.45 -14.70
CA ILE A 194 15.67 -10.43 -14.80
C ILE A 194 16.09 -9.54 -15.98
N GLU A 195 15.45 -9.74 -17.13
CA GLU A 195 15.75 -8.98 -18.34
C GLU A 195 15.44 -7.49 -18.22
N LEU A 196 14.32 -7.12 -17.57
CA LEU A 196 14.00 -5.72 -17.31
C LEU A 196 15.07 -5.05 -16.44
N LYS A 197 15.55 -5.76 -15.40
CA LYS A 197 16.62 -5.27 -14.53
C LYS A 197 17.94 -5.12 -15.28
N GLU A 198 18.30 -6.07 -16.14
CA GLU A 198 19.49 -5.98 -16.99
C GLU A 198 19.37 -4.85 -18.03
N MET A 199 18.19 -4.68 -18.62
CA MET A 199 17.91 -3.60 -19.56
C MET A 199 18.02 -2.23 -18.90
N HIS A 200 17.48 -2.06 -17.69
CA HIS A 200 17.65 -0.84 -16.89
C HIS A 200 19.14 -0.51 -16.69
N LYS A 201 19.95 -1.50 -16.26
CA LYS A 201 21.41 -1.34 -16.10
C LYS A 201 22.11 -0.95 -17.40
N ARG A 202 21.70 -1.49 -18.55
CA ARG A 202 22.28 -1.19 -19.86
C ARG A 202 21.90 0.20 -20.37
N LEU A 203 20.67 0.65 -20.11
CA LEU A 203 20.16 1.95 -20.58
C LEU A 203 20.59 3.12 -19.69
N GLY A 204 20.63 2.91 -18.37
CA GLY A 204 20.97 3.96 -17.40
C GLY A 204 19.97 5.12 -17.32
N ILE A 205 18.74 4.92 -17.82
CA ILE A 205 17.63 5.87 -17.72
C ILE A 205 16.77 5.53 -16.49
N THR A 206 15.94 6.47 -16.05
CA THR A 206 15.09 6.27 -14.85
C THR A 206 13.90 5.37 -15.19
N PHE A 207 13.63 4.36 -14.37
CA PHE A 207 12.45 3.50 -14.50
C PHE A 207 11.48 3.77 -13.35
N ILE A 208 10.22 4.08 -13.66
CA ILE A 208 9.13 4.14 -12.67
C ILE A 208 8.17 3.01 -12.99
N TYR A 209 8.10 2.04 -12.09
CA TYR A 209 7.37 0.80 -12.23
C TYR A 209 6.18 0.75 -11.27
N VAL A 210 5.04 0.24 -11.71
CA VAL A 210 3.87 0.01 -10.87
C VAL A 210 3.54 -1.48 -10.88
N THR A 211 3.37 -2.05 -9.69
CA THR A 211 2.91 -3.43 -9.53
C THR A 211 2.17 -3.60 -8.21
N HIS A 212 1.40 -4.68 -8.14
CA HIS A 212 0.84 -5.22 -6.90
C HIS A 212 1.61 -6.46 -6.42
N ASP A 213 2.59 -6.95 -7.19
CA ASP A 213 3.38 -8.14 -6.87
C ASP A 213 4.63 -7.75 -6.04
N GLN A 214 4.73 -8.33 -4.85
CA GLN A 214 5.83 -8.07 -3.90
C GLN A 214 7.17 -8.61 -4.43
N GLU A 215 7.18 -9.81 -5.03
CA GLU A 215 8.40 -10.46 -5.54
C GLU A 215 9.02 -9.61 -6.66
N GLU A 216 8.18 -9.04 -7.52
CA GLU A 216 8.58 -8.08 -8.55
C GLU A 216 9.30 -6.86 -7.96
N ALA A 217 8.66 -6.21 -6.98
CA ALA A 217 9.19 -5.01 -6.37
C ALA A 217 10.49 -5.28 -5.62
N LEU A 218 10.58 -6.37 -4.86
CA LEU A 218 11.76 -6.74 -4.09
C LEU A 218 12.94 -7.13 -4.99
N THR A 219 12.66 -7.76 -6.14
CA THR A 219 13.71 -8.27 -7.03
C THR A 219 14.28 -7.21 -7.96
N MET A 220 13.45 -6.31 -8.49
CA MET A 220 13.86 -5.40 -9.57
C MET A 220 14.33 -4.02 -9.09
N SER A 221 13.76 -3.52 -8.00
CA SER A 221 13.84 -2.10 -7.63
C SER A 221 15.12 -1.75 -6.89
N ASP A 222 15.57 -0.51 -7.08
CA ASP A 222 16.54 0.14 -6.21
C ASP A 222 15.82 0.73 -4.98
N THR A 223 14.64 1.31 -5.21
CA THR A 223 13.76 1.91 -4.19
C THR A 223 12.31 1.50 -4.42
N ILE A 224 11.58 1.22 -3.34
CA ILE A 224 10.15 0.92 -3.36
C ILE A 224 9.41 2.02 -2.59
N VAL A 225 8.30 2.49 -3.16
CA VAL A 225 7.32 3.36 -2.51
C VAL A 225 6.10 2.51 -2.21
N VAL A 226 5.89 2.19 -0.93
CA VAL A 226 4.73 1.44 -0.48
C VAL A 226 3.58 2.43 -0.26
N MET A 227 2.44 2.19 -0.91
CA MET A 227 1.26 3.04 -0.87
C MET A 227 0.04 2.27 -0.35
N ALA A 228 -0.76 2.93 0.48
CA ALA A 228 -2.07 2.46 0.93
C ALA A 228 -2.99 3.68 1.08
N ASP A 229 -4.25 3.53 0.66
CA ASP A 229 -5.30 4.56 0.78
C ASP A 229 -4.88 5.95 0.29
N GLY A 230 -4.18 5.99 -0.86
CA GLY A 230 -3.73 7.25 -1.46
C GLY A 230 -2.54 7.91 -0.76
N VAL A 231 -2.00 7.30 0.31
CA VAL A 231 -0.88 7.81 1.13
C VAL A 231 0.36 6.93 0.96
N VAL A 232 1.54 7.54 1.06
CA VAL A 232 2.81 6.81 1.13
C VAL A 232 3.01 6.29 2.56
N GLN A 233 3.12 4.97 2.69
CA GLN A 233 3.34 4.28 3.96
C GLN A 233 4.81 4.21 4.32
N GLN A 234 5.66 3.91 3.34
CA GLN A 234 7.11 3.83 3.51
C GLN A 234 7.83 3.97 2.17
N ILE A 235 9.01 4.57 2.19
CA ILE A 235 9.94 4.59 1.06
C ILE A 235 11.28 4.04 1.54
N GLY A 236 11.85 3.11 0.78
CA GLY A 236 13.11 2.50 1.16
C GLY A 236 13.64 1.52 0.12
N THR A 237 14.81 0.96 0.41
CA THR A 237 15.36 -0.14 -0.40
C THR A 237 14.53 -1.41 -0.18
N PRO A 238 14.53 -2.37 -1.14
CA PRO A 238 13.86 -3.65 -0.96
C PRO A 238 14.16 -4.34 0.37
N LYS A 239 15.44 -4.42 0.72
CA LYS A 239 15.90 -5.02 1.97
C LYS A 239 15.46 -4.21 3.19
N GLY A 240 15.59 -2.89 3.14
CA GLY A 240 15.19 -2.02 4.25
C GLY A 240 13.68 -2.08 4.54
N ILE A 241 12.83 -2.17 3.53
CA ILE A 241 11.38 -2.31 3.73
C ILE A 241 11.02 -3.71 4.27
N TYR A 242 11.74 -4.75 3.86
CA TYR A 242 11.51 -6.11 4.36
C TYR A 242 11.94 -6.27 5.82
N ASP A 243 13.17 -5.84 6.12
CA ASP A 243 13.83 -6.01 7.42
C ASP A 243 13.34 -4.98 8.45
N GLU A 244 13.02 -3.75 8.03
CA GLU A 244 12.62 -2.65 8.93
C GLU A 244 11.32 -1.98 8.42
N PRO A 245 10.18 -2.69 8.45
CA PRO A 245 8.90 -2.10 8.05
C PRO A 245 8.53 -0.95 9.00
N ALA A 246 7.99 0.14 8.47
CA ALA A 246 7.67 1.34 9.25
C ALA A 246 6.39 1.20 10.09
N ASN A 247 5.52 0.27 9.73
CA ASN A 247 4.26 -0.01 10.42
C ASN A 247 3.76 -1.44 10.12
N ALA A 248 2.74 -1.87 10.87
CA ALA A 248 2.17 -3.21 10.76
C ALA A 248 1.59 -3.51 9.37
N PHE A 249 1.06 -2.51 8.66
CA PHE A 249 0.57 -2.70 7.29
C PHE A 249 1.72 -3.04 6.34
N VAL A 250 2.84 -2.32 6.41
CA VAL A 250 4.00 -2.63 5.54
C VAL A 250 4.59 -4.00 5.88
N ALA A 251 4.63 -4.35 7.18
CA ALA A 251 5.10 -5.65 7.63
C ALA A 251 4.28 -6.81 7.03
N ASP A 252 2.95 -6.69 7.09
CA ASP A 252 1.98 -7.68 6.58
C ASP A 252 1.95 -7.70 5.04
N PHE A 253 2.02 -6.52 4.42
CA PHE A 253 1.85 -6.37 2.97
C PHE A 253 3.09 -6.77 2.16
N ILE A 254 4.31 -6.70 2.70
CA ILE A 254 5.54 -6.98 1.93
C ILE A 254 5.94 -8.46 1.95
N GLY A 255 5.53 -9.17 3.00
CA GLY A 255 5.80 -10.59 3.16
C GLY A 255 5.01 -11.14 4.34
N GLU A 256 4.93 -12.47 4.44
CA GLU A 256 4.25 -13.11 5.55
C GLU A 256 4.89 -12.69 6.88
N SER A 257 4.07 -12.40 7.87
CA SER A 257 4.50 -11.96 9.20
C SER A 257 3.61 -12.56 10.27
N ASN A 258 4.22 -12.97 11.37
CA ASN A 258 3.50 -13.16 12.62
C ASN A 258 3.39 -11.81 13.30
N ILE A 259 2.17 -11.28 13.40
CA ILE A 259 1.92 -10.01 14.07
C ILE A 259 1.12 -10.27 15.34
N ILE A 260 1.66 -9.88 16.50
CA ILE A 260 1.12 -10.24 17.81
C ILE A 260 1.11 -9.02 18.71
N ILE A 261 0.10 -8.89 19.55
CA ILE A 261 0.04 -7.79 20.52
C ILE A 261 1.07 -8.02 21.63
N GLY A 262 1.91 -7.01 21.84
CA GLY A 262 2.89 -6.97 22.93
C GLY A 262 2.76 -5.73 23.81
N THR A 263 3.47 -5.74 24.92
CA THR A 263 3.61 -4.58 25.81
C THR A 263 5.08 -4.41 26.20
N VAL A 264 5.60 -3.20 26.05
CA VAL A 264 6.99 -2.89 26.43
C VAL A 264 7.11 -2.93 27.94
N VAL A 265 8.01 -3.74 28.48
CA VAL A 265 8.19 -3.93 29.93
C VAL A 265 9.46 -3.29 30.47
N ALA A 266 10.44 -3.05 29.60
CA ALA A 266 11.66 -2.30 29.87
C ALA A 266 12.27 -1.84 28.53
N PRO A 267 13.25 -0.91 28.53
CA PRO A 267 13.95 -0.53 27.29
C PRO A 267 14.47 -1.78 26.57
N ARG A 268 14.20 -1.88 25.26
CA ARG A 268 14.58 -3.03 24.43
C ARG A 268 14.06 -4.39 24.93
N LYS A 269 12.91 -4.39 25.60
CA LYS A 269 12.29 -5.60 26.15
C LYS A 269 10.77 -5.56 26.06
N VAL A 270 10.20 -6.51 25.33
CA VAL A 270 8.75 -6.62 25.11
C VAL A 270 8.21 -7.88 25.75
N ARG A 271 6.96 -7.83 26.24
CA ARG A 271 6.19 -8.98 26.70
C ARG A 271 5.11 -9.33 25.69
N PHE A 272 5.12 -10.56 25.21
CA PHE A 272 4.05 -11.16 24.40
C PHE A 272 3.95 -12.66 24.71
N CYS A 273 2.79 -13.27 24.44
CA CYS A 273 2.49 -14.67 24.77
C CYS A 273 2.84 -15.05 26.23
N GLY A 274 2.73 -14.10 27.18
CA GLY A 274 3.01 -14.30 28.60
C GLY A 274 4.49 -14.40 28.97
N LYS A 275 5.43 -14.09 28.06
CA LYS A 275 6.88 -14.12 28.31
C LYS A 275 7.56 -12.82 27.88
N ASP A 276 8.72 -12.54 28.45
CA ASP A 276 9.52 -11.38 28.11
C ASP A 276 10.62 -11.75 27.12
N PHE A 277 10.80 -10.94 26.09
CA PHE A 277 11.80 -11.08 25.04
C PHE A 277 12.64 -9.82 24.95
N ALA A 278 13.95 -9.99 24.73
CA ALA A 278 14.80 -8.88 24.33
C ALA A 278 14.50 -8.54 22.86
N CYS A 279 14.57 -7.26 22.49
CA CYS A 279 14.41 -6.77 21.12
C CYS A 279 15.42 -5.64 20.86
N VAL A 280 15.51 -5.17 19.62
CA VAL A 280 16.42 -4.07 19.26
C VAL A 280 15.77 -2.69 19.34
N ASP A 281 14.46 -2.62 19.12
CA ASP A 281 13.67 -1.40 19.09
C ASP A 281 13.43 -0.82 20.48
N ASP A 282 13.29 0.51 20.54
CA ASP A 282 13.12 1.26 21.78
C ASP A 282 11.81 2.05 21.75
N PHE A 283 10.92 1.72 22.67
CA PHE A 283 9.58 2.29 22.84
C PHE A 283 9.35 2.61 24.32
N GLU A 284 8.32 3.39 24.64
CA GLU A 284 8.07 3.77 26.03
C GLU A 284 7.60 2.57 26.88
N VAL A 285 8.01 2.53 28.14
CA VAL A 285 7.60 1.44 29.04
C VAL A 285 6.10 1.51 29.29
N ASN A 286 5.43 0.36 29.21
CA ASN A 286 3.98 0.14 29.20
C ASN A 286 3.26 0.52 27.90
N GLU A 287 3.98 0.92 26.86
CA GLU A 287 3.39 1.11 25.54
C GLU A 287 2.91 -0.23 24.95
N LYS A 288 1.71 -0.21 24.37
CA LYS A 288 1.18 -1.33 23.58
C LYS A 288 1.72 -1.24 22.17
N VAL A 289 2.29 -2.35 21.70
CA VAL A 289 2.98 -2.43 20.41
C VAL A 289 2.51 -3.66 19.65
N ASP A 290 2.55 -3.58 18.33
CA ASP A 290 2.47 -4.74 17.46
C ASP A 290 3.89 -5.34 17.37
N VAL A 291 4.04 -6.60 17.78
CA VAL A 291 5.27 -7.39 17.66
C VAL A 291 5.22 -8.14 16.35
N VAL A 292 6.20 -7.91 15.49
CA VAL A 292 6.31 -8.52 14.17
C VAL A 292 7.51 -9.47 14.16
N VAL A 293 7.28 -10.72 13.73
CA VAL A 293 8.33 -11.73 13.56
C VAL A 293 8.08 -12.47 12.24
N ARG A 294 9.10 -12.53 11.37
CA ARG A 294 9.00 -13.25 10.10
C ARG A 294 8.94 -14.76 10.33
N PRO A 295 8.11 -15.52 9.59
CA PRO A 295 8.01 -16.97 9.74
C PRO A 295 9.35 -17.72 9.64
N GLU A 296 10.27 -17.25 8.79
CA GLU A 296 11.59 -17.85 8.58
C GLU A 296 12.59 -17.55 9.71
N ASP A 297 12.32 -16.54 10.55
CA ASP A 297 13.18 -16.18 11.69
C ASP A 297 12.85 -16.97 12.97
N ILE A 298 11.79 -17.78 12.94
CA ILE A 298 11.40 -18.62 14.08
C ILE A 298 12.14 -19.95 14.01
N GLU A 299 13.11 -20.14 14.91
CA GLU A 299 13.85 -21.38 15.02
C GLU A 299 13.09 -22.43 15.84
N MET A 300 12.81 -23.58 15.24
CA MET A 300 12.23 -24.72 15.94
C MET A 300 13.29 -25.50 16.72
N CYS A 301 13.01 -25.80 17.99
CA CYS A 301 13.86 -26.58 18.87
C CYS A 301 13.07 -27.59 19.71
N ALA A 302 13.75 -28.33 20.58
CA ALA A 302 13.09 -29.17 21.58
C ALA A 302 12.23 -28.29 22.52
N PRO A 303 11.06 -28.76 22.99
CA PRO A 303 10.19 -27.99 23.87
C PRO A 303 10.90 -27.39 25.08
N GLU A 304 11.81 -28.13 25.68
CA GLU A 304 12.53 -27.73 26.90
C GLU A 304 13.52 -26.58 26.66
N SER A 305 14.02 -26.45 25.43
CA SER A 305 15.01 -25.45 25.02
C SER A 305 14.38 -24.21 24.37
N GLY A 306 13.06 -24.20 24.19
CA GLY A 306 12.34 -23.14 23.49
C GLY A 306 11.93 -21.98 24.40
N MET A 307 12.09 -20.75 23.90
CA MET A 307 11.51 -19.56 24.52
C MET A 307 9.99 -19.62 24.52
N LEU A 308 9.35 -20.16 23.47
CA LEU A 308 7.93 -20.50 23.45
C LEU A 308 7.74 -22.01 23.29
N LYS A 309 6.58 -22.50 23.71
CA LYS A 309 6.16 -23.90 23.53
C LYS A 309 4.80 -23.88 22.85
N GLY A 310 4.66 -24.63 21.77
CA GLY A 310 3.40 -24.69 21.04
C GLY A 310 3.15 -26.05 20.41
N LYS A 311 1.88 -26.29 20.06
CA LYS A 311 1.42 -27.51 19.42
C LYS A 311 1.29 -27.27 17.92
N VAL A 312 1.88 -28.13 17.11
CA VAL A 312 1.75 -28.08 15.65
C VAL A 312 0.31 -28.43 15.26
N ILE A 313 -0.37 -27.52 14.58
CA ILE A 313 -1.75 -27.71 14.11
C ILE A 313 -1.83 -28.00 12.61
N SER A 314 -0.89 -27.47 11.83
CA SER A 314 -0.83 -27.66 10.38
C SER A 314 0.61 -27.75 9.89
N VAL A 315 0.84 -28.57 8.86
CA VAL A 315 2.13 -28.69 8.17
C VAL A 315 1.84 -28.82 6.68
N VAL A 316 2.24 -27.81 5.91
CA VAL A 316 2.02 -27.75 4.46
C VAL A 316 3.36 -27.66 3.75
N PHE A 317 3.60 -28.55 2.80
CA PHE A 317 4.80 -28.49 1.96
C PHE A 317 4.59 -27.50 0.81
N LYS A 318 5.40 -26.42 0.78
CA LYS A 318 5.34 -25.35 -0.24
C LYS A 318 6.43 -25.50 -1.32
N GLY A 319 7.08 -26.66 -1.40
CA GLY A 319 8.08 -26.99 -2.42
C GLY A 319 9.53 -26.90 -1.93
N ILE A 320 10.01 -25.72 -1.54
CA ILE A 320 11.38 -25.56 -1.01
C ILE A 320 11.43 -25.54 0.53
N HIS A 321 10.29 -25.31 1.18
CA HIS A 321 10.14 -25.29 2.63
C HIS A 321 8.76 -25.86 3.04
N TYR A 322 8.60 -26.08 4.33
CA TYR A 322 7.34 -26.36 5.01
C TYR A 322 6.85 -25.08 5.69
N GLU A 323 5.57 -24.81 5.52
CA GLU A 323 4.83 -23.84 6.31
C GLU A 323 4.16 -24.61 7.45
N ILE A 324 4.51 -24.27 8.68
CA ILE A 324 4.11 -24.99 9.88
C ILE A 324 3.36 -24.00 10.77
N THR A 325 2.08 -24.28 11.02
CA THR A 325 1.27 -23.47 11.94
C THR A 325 1.32 -24.09 13.33
N VAL A 326 1.62 -23.28 14.34
CA VAL A 326 1.85 -23.69 15.72
C VAL A 326 0.99 -22.86 16.66
N GLU A 327 0.18 -23.53 17.48
CA GLU A 327 -0.66 -22.91 18.50
C GLU A 327 0.11 -22.76 19.81
N VAL A 328 0.20 -21.53 20.31
CA VAL A 328 0.82 -21.14 21.58
C VAL A 328 -0.22 -20.48 22.48
N GLY A 329 -0.90 -21.27 23.29
CA GLY A 329 -1.99 -20.80 24.13
C GLY A 329 -3.20 -20.44 23.26
N LYS A 330 -3.46 -19.14 23.07
CA LYS A 330 -4.53 -18.65 22.17
C LYS A 330 -4.01 -18.09 20.84
N PHE A 331 -2.68 -17.99 20.69
CA PHE A 331 -2.05 -17.39 19.53
C PHE A 331 -1.57 -18.47 18.56
N GLU A 332 -1.67 -18.19 17.27
CA GLU A 332 -1.12 -18.98 16.20
C GLU A 332 0.14 -18.30 15.64
N PHE A 333 1.15 -19.13 15.36
CA PHE A 333 2.38 -18.73 14.68
C PHE A 333 2.55 -19.56 13.42
N VAL A 334 2.94 -18.91 12.34
CA VAL A 334 3.40 -19.54 11.11
C VAL A 334 4.92 -19.57 11.13
N ILE A 335 5.51 -20.73 10.86
CA ILE A 335 6.95 -20.95 10.76
C ILE A 335 7.28 -21.47 9.36
N GLN A 336 8.28 -20.89 8.71
CA GLN A 336 8.83 -21.40 7.46
C GLN A 336 10.16 -22.13 7.71
N SER A 337 10.22 -23.41 7.37
CA SER A 337 11.40 -24.24 7.65
C SER A 337 11.62 -25.33 6.61
N THR A 338 12.87 -25.67 6.33
CA THR A 338 13.21 -26.83 5.47
C THR A 338 13.01 -28.17 6.18
N GLN A 339 12.91 -28.16 7.50
CA GLN A 339 12.62 -29.33 8.34
C GLN A 339 11.12 -29.44 8.59
N SER A 340 10.57 -30.64 8.40
CA SER A 340 9.16 -30.96 8.67
C SER A 340 8.92 -31.30 10.14
N ARG A 341 7.65 -31.27 10.55
CA ARG A 341 7.14 -31.67 11.87
C ARG A 341 5.90 -32.52 11.72
N SER A 342 5.47 -33.17 12.81
CA SER A 342 4.21 -33.92 12.82
C SER A 342 3.07 -33.08 13.41
N VAL A 343 1.90 -33.12 12.78
CA VAL A 343 0.69 -32.50 13.37
C VAL A 343 0.41 -33.14 14.74
N GLY A 344 0.16 -32.30 15.74
CA GLY A 344 -0.01 -32.70 17.15
C GLY A 344 1.28 -32.76 17.97
N GLU A 345 2.46 -32.65 17.34
CA GLU A 345 3.75 -32.55 18.02
C GLU A 345 3.82 -31.24 18.83
N ILE A 346 4.42 -31.30 20.03
CA ILE A 346 4.77 -30.10 20.79
C ILE A 346 6.22 -29.76 20.46
N ILE A 347 6.46 -28.51 20.04
CA ILE A 347 7.79 -28.00 19.71
C ILE A 347 8.14 -26.79 20.58
N GLY A 348 9.44 -26.54 20.73
CA GLY A 348 9.95 -25.28 21.24
C GLY A 348 10.22 -24.30 20.10
N MET A 349 10.09 -23.01 20.36
CA MET A 349 10.40 -21.95 19.38
C MET A 349 11.33 -20.90 20.02
N ASN A 350 12.37 -20.53 19.29
CA ASN A 350 13.30 -19.46 19.64
C ASN A 350 13.23 -18.35 18.61
N ILE A 351 13.36 -17.11 19.07
CA ILE A 351 13.33 -15.92 18.23
C ILE A 351 14.51 -15.06 18.68
N ALA A 352 15.36 -14.68 17.73
CA ALA A 352 16.50 -13.82 18.02
C ALA A 352 16.03 -12.38 18.30
N PRO A 353 16.69 -11.62 19.19
CA PRO A 353 16.27 -10.26 19.53
C PRO A 353 16.20 -9.29 18.34
N ASP A 354 17.04 -9.49 17.33
CA ASP A 354 17.10 -8.73 16.10
C ASP A 354 15.99 -9.10 15.09
N SER A 355 15.33 -10.24 15.28
CA SER A 355 14.16 -10.68 14.50
C SER A 355 12.81 -10.26 15.11
N ILE A 356 12.85 -9.53 16.24
CA ILE A 356 11.64 -9.03 16.92
C ILE A 356 11.54 -7.54 16.65
N HIS A 357 10.62 -7.18 15.76
CA HIS A 357 10.36 -5.79 15.40
C HIS A 357 9.13 -5.26 16.13
N LEU A 358 9.25 -4.08 16.73
CA LEU A 358 8.16 -3.41 17.43
C LEU A 358 7.57 -2.29 16.57
N MET A 359 6.26 -2.29 16.43
CA MET A 359 5.51 -1.27 15.69
C MET A 359 4.54 -0.56 16.62
N ALA A 360 4.47 0.77 16.51
CA ALA A 360 3.49 1.56 17.25
C ALA A 360 2.07 1.10 16.91
N GLN A 361 1.26 0.80 17.92
CA GLN A 361 -0.14 0.49 17.70
C GLN A 361 -0.93 1.79 17.50
N ARG A 362 -1.11 2.18 16.25
CA ARG A 362 -2.08 3.22 15.91
C ARG A 362 -3.48 2.65 16.12
N HIS A 363 -4.34 3.36 16.85
CA HIS A 363 -5.73 2.98 17.19
C HIS A 363 -5.87 1.87 18.24
N THR A 364 -5.48 2.17 19.49
CA THR A 364 -5.85 1.35 20.67
C THR A 364 -7.30 1.56 21.11
N THR A 365 -7.93 2.64 20.65
CA THR A 365 -9.31 3.05 20.93
C THR A 365 -9.81 3.86 19.74
N ASN A 366 -11.05 3.63 19.34
CA ASN A 366 -11.75 4.45 18.34
C ASN A 366 -12.28 5.69 19.04
N ILE A 367 -12.00 6.86 18.47
CA ILE A 367 -12.37 8.14 19.06
C ILE A 367 -13.06 8.95 17.98
N PHE A 368 -14.30 9.34 18.26
CA PHE A 368 -15.12 10.12 17.35
C PHE A 368 -15.68 11.36 18.05
N ASP A 369 -15.98 12.36 17.25
CA ASP A 369 -16.82 13.47 17.67
C ASP A 369 -18.27 13.09 17.41
N GLY A 370 -19.12 13.22 18.42
CA GLY A 370 -20.52 12.84 18.31
C GLY A 370 -21.47 13.86 18.89
N VAL A 371 -22.74 13.74 18.52
CA VAL A 371 -23.82 14.58 19.03
C VAL A 371 -24.95 13.69 19.55
N ILE A 372 -25.43 13.97 20.75
CA ILE A 372 -26.60 13.27 21.27
C ILE A 372 -27.82 13.76 20.49
N THR A 373 -28.45 12.90 19.69
CA THR A 373 -29.54 13.28 18.78
C THR A 373 -30.92 13.09 19.40
N LYS A 374 -31.13 11.96 20.05
CA LYS A 374 -32.39 11.59 20.69
C LYS A 374 -32.11 11.01 22.07
N ARG A 375 -33.17 10.63 22.78
CA ARG A 375 -33.07 10.00 24.09
C ARG A 375 -32.21 8.74 23.96
N ASN A 376 -31.09 8.71 24.68
CA ASN A 376 -30.17 7.57 24.72
C ASN A 376 -29.57 7.18 23.37
N THR A 377 -29.50 8.09 22.39
CA THR A 377 -28.77 7.86 21.13
C THR A 377 -27.72 8.93 20.89
N VAL A 378 -26.63 8.53 20.25
CA VAL A 378 -25.55 9.41 19.84
C VAL A 378 -25.27 9.16 18.36
N GLU A 379 -25.17 10.25 17.61
CA GLU A 379 -24.79 10.25 16.20
C GLU A 379 -23.30 10.56 16.09
N PHE A 380 -22.58 9.71 15.36
CA PHE A 380 -21.17 9.88 14.99
C PHE A 380 -20.86 8.92 13.83
N ALA A 381 -19.84 9.23 13.01
CA ALA A 381 -19.37 8.38 11.92
C ALA A 381 -20.51 7.89 10.99
N GLU A 382 -21.32 8.84 10.49
CA GLU A 382 -22.49 8.57 9.63
C GLU A 382 -23.55 7.62 10.22
N GLY A 383 -23.49 7.35 11.52
CA GLY A 383 -24.39 6.42 12.19
C GLY A 383 -25.03 6.95 13.45
N GLU A 384 -26.15 6.32 13.83
CA GLU A 384 -26.83 6.60 15.09
C GLU A 384 -26.82 5.33 15.96
N PHE A 385 -26.24 5.44 17.15
CA PHE A 385 -26.05 4.32 18.08
C PHE A 385 -26.77 4.55 19.40
N GLU A 386 -27.37 3.51 19.96
CA GLU A 386 -27.84 3.54 21.36
C GLU A 386 -26.65 3.72 22.31
N CYS A 387 -26.81 4.54 23.35
CA CYS A 387 -25.78 4.82 24.34
C CYS A 387 -26.37 5.02 25.74
N ASP A 388 -25.54 4.84 26.77
CA ASP A 388 -25.91 5.15 28.15
C ASP A 388 -25.52 6.59 28.50
N VAL A 389 -26.47 7.53 28.50
CA VAL A 389 -26.20 8.94 28.83
C VAL A 389 -25.98 9.19 30.32
N THR A 390 -26.30 8.24 31.20
CA THR A 390 -26.12 8.39 32.66
C THR A 390 -24.64 8.51 33.05
N GLN A 391 -23.75 7.99 32.21
CA GLN A 391 -22.30 8.08 32.41
C GLN A 391 -21.77 9.52 32.42
N LEU A 392 -22.48 10.47 31.80
CA LEU A 392 -22.09 11.87 31.73
C LEU A 392 -22.26 12.60 33.08
N TYR A 393 -23.16 12.12 33.94
CA TYR A 393 -23.48 12.72 35.24
C TYR A 393 -23.47 11.67 36.36
N PRO A 394 -22.41 11.58 37.18
CA PRO A 394 -22.30 10.59 38.24
C PRO A 394 -23.47 10.63 39.25
N GLY A 395 -24.14 9.48 39.44
CA GLY A 395 -25.29 9.36 40.36
C GLY A 395 -26.63 9.80 39.76
N SER A 396 -26.67 10.05 38.44
CA SER A 396 -27.91 10.20 37.69
C SER A 396 -28.60 8.85 37.44
N HIS A 397 -29.90 8.89 37.12
CA HIS A 397 -30.68 7.73 36.67
C HIS A 397 -31.68 8.16 35.62
N LEU A 398 -32.22 7.19 34.88
CA LEU A 398 -33.33 7.43 33.95
C LEU A 398 -34.67 7.27 34.68
N ASP A 399 -35.61 8.18 34.44
CA ASP A 399 -36.99 8.04 34.93
C ASP A 399 -37.86 7.16 34.01
N GLU A 400 -39.15 6.99 34.35
CA GLU A 400 -40.11 6.17 33.57
C GLU A 400 -40.36 6.69 32.14
N GLU A 401 -40.00 7.95 31.86
CA GLU A 401 -40.12 8.60 30.54
C GLU A 401 -38.76 8.70 29.81
N GLU A 402 -37.72 8.04 30.33
CA GLU A 402 -36.34 8.01 29.84
C GLU A 402 -35.61 9.36 29.88
N TYR A 403 -36.01 10.27 30.78
CA TYR A 403 -35.26 11.49 31.04
C TYR A 403 -34.10 11.21 32.00
N LEU A 404 -32.95 11.85 31.72
CA LEU A 404 -31.85 11.87 32.65
C LEU A 404 -32.19 12.74 33.86
N VAL A 405 -32.27 12.12 35.04
CA VAL A 405 -32.46 12.79 36.32
C VAL A 405 -31.15 12.78 37.07
N THR A 406 -30.59 13.96 37.36
CA THR A 406 -29.34 14.08 38.12
C THR A 406 -29.52 13.61 39.57
N LYS A 407 -28.40 13.46 40.30
CA LYS A 407 -28.42 13.15 41.74
C LYS A 407 -29.23 14.18 42.56
N GLU A 408 -29.37 15.40 42.04
CA GLU A 408 -30.08 16.51 42.68
C GLU A 408 -31.58 16.53 42.31
N GLY A 409 -32.03 15.62 41.43
CA GLY A 409 -33.42 15.48 41.01
C GLY A 409 -33.80 16.35 39.80
N GLU A 410 -32.81 16.96 39.13
CA GLU A 410 -33.05 17.81 37.95
C GLU A 410 -33.17 16.97 36.68
N LYS A 411 -34.20 17.23 35.87
CA LYS A 411 -34.38 16.63 34.54
C LYS A 411 -33.57 17.41 33.51
N ILE A 412 -32.62 16.74 32.83
CA ILE A 412 -31.79 17.35 31.79
C ILE A 412 -32.14 16.70 30.44
N ASP A 413 -32.38 17.55 29.44
CA ASP A 413 -32.42 17.14 28.03
C ASP A 413 -31.03 17.34 27.44
N LEU A 414 -30.44 16.25 26.96
CA LEU A 414 -29.09 16.23 26.41
C LEU A 414 -29.09 16.26 24.87
N THR A 415 -30.26 16.32 24.23
CA THR A 415 -30.33 16.43 22.77
C THR A 415 -29.61 17.69 22.28
N GLY A 416 -28.74 17.52 21.29
CA GLY A 416 -27.85 18.54 20.74
C GLY A 416 -26.53 18.73 21.50
N THR A 417 -26.26 17.92 22.53
CA THR A 417 -25.00 18.01 23.28
C THR A 417 -23.87 17.35 22.50
N GLU A 418 -22.79 18.09 22.27
CA GLU A 418 -21.56 17.56 21.70
C GLU A 418 -20.77 16.75 22.73
N VAL A 419 -20.40 15.54 22.33
CA VAL A 419 -19.68 14.57 23.15
C VAL A 419 -18.51 14.02 22.37
N ARG A 420 -17.48 13.60 23.11
CA ARG A 420 -16.44 12.74 22.57
C ARG A 420 -16.83 11.30 22.86
N VAL A 421 -16.85 10.49 21.81
CA VAL A 421 -17.21 9.07 21.82
C VAL A 421 -15.94 8.24 21.80
N GLU A 422 -15.81 7.30 22.73
CA GLU A 422 -14.70 6.35 22.77
C GLU A 422 -15.23 4.92 22.76
N VAL A 423 -14.75 4.10 21.82
CA VAL A 423 -15.13 2.69 21.69
C VAL A 423 -13.88 1.82 21.52
N SER A 424 -13.75 0.77 22.33
CA SER A 424 -12.66 -0.18 22.21
C SER A 424 -12.83 -1.04 20.94
N PRO A 425 -11.77 -1.32 20.16
CA PRO A 425 -11.85 -2.20 19.00
C PRO A 425 -12.46 -3.57 19.28
N ALA A 426 -12.26 -4.10 20.49
CA ALA A 426 -12.80 -5.40 20.90
C ALA A 426 -14.30 -5.39 21.22
N ASP A 427 -14.92 -4.21 21.32
CA ASP A 427 -16.34 -4.03 21.61
C ASP A 427 -17.15 -3.70 20.34
N ILE A 428 -16.50 -3.63 19.17
CA ILE A 428 -17.15 -3.40 17.87
C ILE A 428 -17.27 -4.72 17.14
N THR A 429 -18.45 -5.01 16.60
CA THR A 429 -18.72 -6.18 15.75
C THR A 429 -19.28 -5.73 14.41
N ILE A 430 -19.21 -6.61 13.39
CA ILE A 430 -19.74 -6.34 12.06
C ILE A 430 -20.74 -7.42 11.63
N SER A 431 -21.65 -7.05 10.73
CA SER A 431 -22.74 -7.90 10.24
C SER A 431 -22.99 -7.67 8.75
N ASP A 432 -23.42 -8.72 8.05
CA ASP A 432 -23.92 -8.67 6.67
C ASP A 432 -25.34 -8.08 6.57
N ASP A 433 -26.07 -8.00 7.69
CA ASP A 433 -27.39 -7.37 7.73
C ASP A 433 -27.24 -5.85 7.84
N GLU A 434 -27.70 -5.16 6.79
CA GLU A 434 -27.65 -3.71 6.64
C GLU A 434 -28.33 -2.96 7.80
N ASN A 435 -29.28 -3.60 8.51
CA ASN A 435 -30.03 -2.97 9.60
C ASN A 435 -29.55 -3.37 11.00
N ALA A 436 -28.49 -4.17 11.11
CA ALA A 436 -28.03 -4.69 12.39
C ALA A 436 -27.28 -3.65 13.23
N GLY A 437 -26.64 -2.68 12.58
CA GLY A 437 -25.75 -1.70 13.19
C GLY A 437 -26.23 -0.26 13.07
N GLY A 438 -25.40 0.65 13.59
CA GLY A 438 -25.67 2.09 13.56
C GLY A 438 -25.19 2.78 12.29
N THR A 439 -24.17 2.22 11.62
CA THR A 439 -23.62 2.73 10.35
C THR A 439 -23.16 1.57 9.46
N MET A 440 -22.77 1.87 8.22
CA MET A 440 -22.22 0.92 7.27
C MET A 440 -20.89 1.42 6.69
N GLY A 441 -20.06 0.49 6.23
CA GLY A 441 -18.80 0.84 5.60
C GLY A 441 -18.16 -0.32 4.86
N HIS A 442 -17.07 -0.03 4.15
CA HIS A 442 -16.26 -1.03 3.47
C HIS A 442 -15.07 -1.46 4.32
N ILE A 443 -14.77 -2.76 4.36
CA ILE A 443 -13.52 -3.24 4.94
C ILE A 443 -12.35 -2.82 4.04
N ILE A 444 -11.51 -1.89 4.49
CA ILE A 444 -10.37 -1.38 3.72
C ILE A 444 -9.04 -2.03 4.09
N SER A 445 -8.95 -2.63 5.27
CA SER A 445 -7.74 -3.30 5.75
C SER A 445 -8.10 -4.43 6.70
N MET A 446 -7.38 -5.55 6.57
CA MET A 446 -7.49 -6.70 7.45
C MET A 446 -6.10 -7.23 7.78
N ILE A 447 -5.77 -7.31 9.08
CA ILE A 447 -4.48 -7.84 9.55
C ILE A 447 -4.73 -8.89 10.62
N TYR A 448 -4.22 -10.10 10.45
CA TYR A 448 -4.29 -11.13 11.48
C TYR A 448 -3.30 -10.86 12.63
N LYS A 449 -3.80 -10.91 13.87
CA LYS A 449 -3.08 -10.59 15.11
C LYS A 449 -2.73 -11.82 15.94
N GLY A 450 -2.55 -12.97 15.28
CA GLY A 450 -2.22 -14.24 15.93
C GLY A 450 -3.40 -14.92 16.64
N ASP A 451 -4.42 -14.19 17.11
CA ASP A 451 -5.61 -14.79 17.73
C ASP A 451 -6.94 -14.22 17.21
N HIS A 452 -6.90 -13.11 16.46
CA HIS A 452 -8.06 -12.46 15.83
C HIS A 452 -7.60 -11.62 14.63
N TYR A 453 -8.53 -11.20 13.78
CA TYR A 453 -8.32 -10.18 12.75
C TYR A 453 -8.57 -8.79 13.33
N ARG A 454 -7.64 -7.86 13.06
CA ARG A 454 -7.90 -6.42 13.17
C ARG A 454 -8.39 -5.92 11.83
N LEU A 455 -9.61 -5.40 11.79
CA LEU A 455 -10.21 -4.82 10.60
C LEU A 455 -10.27 -3.30 10.73
N ILE A 456 -10.18 -2.62 9.59
CA ILE A 456 -10.55 -1.21 9.46
C ILE A 456 -11.74 -1.14 8.51
N VAL A 457 -12.87 -0.64 9.00
CA VAL A 457 -14.08 -0.38 8.23
C VAL A 457 -14.20 1.12 8.03
N ARG A 458 -14.25 1.56 6.77
CA ARG A 458 -14.39 2.97 6.41
C ARG A 458 -15.80 3.30 5.97
N THR A 459 -16.39 4.33 6.54
CA THR A 459 -17.71 4.83 6.15
C THR A 459 -17.65 5.58 4.80
N PRO A 460 -18.73 5.58 4.01
CA PRO A 460 -18.69 6.05 2.62
C PRO A 460 -18.70 7.57 2.41
N GLU A 461 -19.32 8.37 3.29
CA GLU A 461 -19.52 9.82 3.04
C GLU A 461 -18.47 10.71 3.73
N GLU A 462 -18.22 10.49 5.02
CA GLU A 462 -17.28 11.19 5.90
C GLU A 462 -15.91 10.50 5.98
N GLU A 463 -15.77 9.30 5.39
CA GLU A 463 -14.53 8.51 5.39
C GLU A 463 -13.96 8.23 6.79
N GLU A 464 -14.83 8.04 7.79
CA GLU A 464 -14.43 7.72 9.15
C GLU A 464 -14.02 6.24 9.29
N ASP A 465 -12.91 6.00 10.00
CA ASP A 465 -12.33 4.67 10.17
C ASP A 465 -12.70 4.04 11.52
N PHE A 466 -13.41 2.92 11.46
CA PHE A 466 -13.63 2.03 12.59
C PHE A 466 -12.60 0.92 12.62
N VAL A 467 -11.77 0.90 13.66
CA VAL A 467 -10.85 -0.20 13.95
C VAL A 467 -11.52 -1.19 14.89
N LEU A 468 -11.68 -2.44 14.47
CA LEU A 468 -12.28 -3.49 15.28
C LEU A 468 -11.44 -4.78 15.34
N ALA A 469 -11.77 -5.65 16.28
CA ALA A 469 -11.14 -6.95 16.48
C ALA A 469 -12.19 -8.07 16.40
N THR A 470 -12.04 -9.00 15.47
CA THR A 470 -12.97 -10.12 15.27
C THR A 470 -12.24 -11.45 15.06
N PRO A 471 -12.73 -12.59 15.59
CA PRO A 471 -12.16 -13.90 15.27
C PRO A 471 -12.52 -14.36 13.84
N ASP A 472 -13.55 -13.76 13.23
CA ASP A 472 -14.09 -14.21 11.96
C ASP A 472 -13.30 -13.64 10.77
N LEU A 473 -13.13 -14.46 9.73
CA LEU A 473 -12.49 -14.05 8.49
C LEU A 473 -13.50 -13.37 7.56
N TRP A 474 -13.13 -12.19 7.05
CA TRP A 474 -13.88 -11.38 6.10
C TRP A 474 -13.04 -11.11 4.85
N ASN A 475 -13.61 -10.49 3.81
CA ASN A 475 -12.83 -10.06 2.65
C ASN A 475 -12.68 -8.54 2.61
N GLU A 476 -11.55 -8.07 2.09
CA GLU A 476 -11.40 -6.66 1.75
C GLU A 476 -12.45 -6.25 0.70
N ASN A 477 -12.99 -5.05 0.88
CA ASN A 477 -14.10 -4.43 0.14
C ASN A 477 -15.51 -4.97 0.46
N ASP A 478 -15.66 -5.96 1.35
CA ASP A 478 -16.99 -6.34 1.84
C ASP A 478 -17.67 -5.11 2.47
N TYR A 479 -18.94 -4.90 2.14
CA TYR A 479 -19.75 -3.80 2.68
C TYR A 479 -20.54 -4.33 3.88
N VAL A 480 -20.25 -3.81 5.05
CA VAL A 480 -20.70 -4.38 6.33
C VAL A 480 -21.35 -3.32 7.21
N SER A 481 -22.29 -3.75 8.05
CA SER A 481 -22.90 -2.93 9.09
C SER A 481 -22.07 -3.00 10.38
N VAL A 482 -21.78 -1.85 10.99
CA VAL A 482 -21.00 -1.73 12.23
C VAL A 482 -21.93 -1.69 13.43
N VAL A 483 -21.78 -2.67 14.32
CA VAL A 483 -22.62 -2.88 15.50
C VAL A 483 -21.82 -2.63 16.77
N ILE A 484 -22.30 -1.70 17.59
CA ILE A 484 -21.67 -1.33 18.87
C ILE A 484 -22.71 -1.42 19.99
N PRO A 485 -22.51 -2.28 21.01
CA PRO A 485 -23.42 -2.36 22.14
C PRO A 485 -23.40 -1.07 22.96
N LYS A 486 -24.59 -0.62 23.41
CA LYS A 486 -24.75 0.67 24.10
C LYS A 486 -23.92 0.85 25.37
N ASP A 487 -23.66 -0.24 26.10
CA ASP A 487 -22.87 -0.26 27.34
C ASP A 487 -21.36 -0.14 27.10
N LYS A 488 -20.94 -0.22 25.82
CA LYS A 488 -19.54 -0.15 25.41
C LYS A 488 -19.13 1.20 24.83
N ILE A 489 -20.11 2.05 24.55
CA ILE A 489 -19.89 3.43 24.11
C ILE A 489 -19.58 4.28 25.34
N LYS A 490 -18.33 4.76 25.43
CA LYS A 490 -17.95 5.71 26.46
C LYS A 490 -18.14 7.13 25.95
N LEU A 491 -18.87 7.93 26.71
CA LEU A 491 -19.17 9.31 26.39
C LEU A 491 -18.47 10.23 27.38
N THR A 492 -17.85 11.28 26.86
CA THR A 492 -17.34 12.39 27.67
C THR A 492 -17.83 13.70 27.09
N LEU A 493 -18.24 14.64 27.94
CA LEU A 493 -18.60 15.99 27.47
C LEU A 493 -17.37 16.64 26.85
N LYS A 494 -17.52 17.21 25.64
CA LYS A 494 -16.48 18.08 25.12
C LYS A 494 -16.35 19.31 26.02
N PRO A 495 -15.14 19.71 26.43
CA PRO A 495 -14.97 20.98 27.11
C PRO A 495 -15.47 22.08 26.18
N ALA A 496 -16.30 22.99 26.70
CA ALA A 496 -16.73 24.16 25.94
C ALA A 496 -15.47 24.89 25.44
N GLU A 497 -15.26 24.91 24.13
CA GLU A 497 -14.21 25.74 23.54
C GLU A 497 -14.46 27.17 24.00
N ASP A 498 -13.47 27.71 24.71
CA ASP A 498 -13.42 29.11 25.09
C ASP A 498 -13.38 29.89 23.77
N LYS A 499 -14.56 30.31 23.28
CA LYS A 499 -14.69 31.18 22.11
C LYS A 499 -13.84 32.43 22.36
N ARG A 500 -12.65 32.47 21.76
CA ARG A 500 -11.80 33.66 21.70
C ARG A 500 -11.27 33.89 20.30
#